data_AF-A0A952EXQ0-F1
#
_entry.id   AF-A0A952EXQ0-F1
#
_cell.length_a   1.000
_cell.length_b   1.000
_cell.length_c   1.000
_cell.angle_alpha   90.00
_cell.angle_beta   90.00
_cell.angle_gamma   90.00
#
_symmetry.space_group_name_H-M   'P 1'
#
loop_
_entity.id
_entity.type
_entity.pdbx_description
1 polymer ?
#
loop_
_entity_poly.entity_id
_entity_poly.type
_entity_poly.pdbx_seq_one_letter_code
_entity_poly.pdbx_strand_id
1 'polypeptide(L)' 'GLLGTITGITDDNVDLEIAPGVVTTWMKLAVRDRIGDDIDEDTDDTDDNDFEYETRESSGTEITDSPNTKTDG' A
#
# COMPACT_ATOMS: atom_id res chain seq x y z
N GLY A 1 4.42 14.37 -10.19
CA GLY A 1 3.12 14.09 -9.56
C GLY A 1 2.11 15.12 -10.05
N LEU A 2 0.84 14.94 -9.71
CA LEU A 2 -0.18 15.96 -9.92
C LEU A 2 -0.38 16.70 -8.58
N LEU A 3 -0.50 18.03 -8.68
CA LEU A 3 -0.79 18.94 -7.58
C LEU A 3 -2.10 19.63 -7.91
N GLY A 4 -2.95 19.83 -6.92
CA GLY A 4 -4.17 20.61 -7.03
C GLY A 4 -4.60 21.14 -5.67
N THR A 5 -5.55 22.08 -5.68
CA THR A 5 -6.17 22.56 -4.45
C THR A 5 -7.29 21.60 -4.07
N ILE A 6 -7.31 21.15 -2.82
CA ILE A 6 -8.39 20.30 -2.32
C ILE A 6 -9.66 21.13 -2.22
N THR A 7 -10.71 20.70 -2.92
CA THR A 7 -12.02 21.36 -2.95
C THR A 7 -13.08 20.59 -2.18
N GLY A 8 -12.85 19.29 -1.96
CA GLY A 8 -13.75 18.40 -1.24
C GLY A 8 -13.00 17.18 -0.74
N ILE A 9 -13.44 16.66 0.40
CA ILE A 9 -12.96 15.40 0.97
C ILE A 9 -14.19 14.60 1.39
N THR A 10 -14.26 13.36 0.96
CA THR A 10 -15.26 12.37 1.37
C THR A 10 -14.60 11.28 2.20
N ASP A 11 -15.30 10.21 2.51
CA ASP A 11 -14.75 9.09 3.26
C ASP A 11 -13.55 8.44 2.54
N ASP A 12 -13.68 8.18 1.24
CA ASP A 12 -12.71 7.39 0.47
C ASP A 12 -12.01 8.22 -0.63
N ASN A 13 -12.54 9.39 -0.97
CA ASN A 13 -12.08 10.19 -2.11
C ASN A 13 -11.76 11.65 -1.73
N VAL A 14 -10.91 12.26 -2.55
CA VAL A 14 -10.48 13.67 -2.50
C VAL A 14 -10.74 14.31 -3.85
N ASP A 15 -11.33 15.49 -3.85
CA ASP A 15 -11.57 16.29 -5.05
C ASP A 15 -10.50 17.38 -5.19
N LEU A 16 -9.74 17.32 -6.28
CA LEU A 16 -8.63 18.23 -6.57
C LEU A 16 -8.98 19.13 -7.75
N GLU A 17 -8.94 20.44 -7.54
CA GLU A 17 -8.97 21.43 -8.62
C GLU A 17 -7.55 21.66 -9.15
N ILE A 18 -7.34 21.38 -10.44
CA ILE A 18 -6.03 21.45 -11.11
C ILE A 18 -5.91 22.65 -12.06
N ALA A 19 -7.04 23.25 -12.40
CA ALA A 19 -7.19 24.48 -13.17
C ALA A 19 -8.58 25.05 -12.86
N PRO A 20 -8.85 26.33 -13.18
CA PRO A 20 -10.15 26.95 -12.88
C PRO A 20 -11.33 26.15 -13.43
N GLY A 21 -12.16 25.61 -12.54
CA GLY A 21 -13.33 24.80 -12.91
C GLY A 21 -13.02 23.37 -13.37
N VAL A 22 -11.77 22.93 -13.31
CA VAL A 22 -11.37 21.55 -13.64
C VAL A 22 -11.07 20.80 -12.34
N VAL A 23 -12.08 20.05 -11.90
CA VAL A 23 -12.00 19.21 -10.70
C VAL A 23 -11.87 17.75 -11.09
N THR A 24 -10.98 17.04 -10.41
CA THR A 24 -10.76 15.60 -10.58
C THR A 24 -10.88 14.90 -9.24
N THR A 25 -11.51 13.74 -9.21
CA THR A 25 -11.71 12.94 -7.99
C THR A 25 -10.72 11.78 -7.94
N TRP A 26 -10.03 11.64 -6.82
CA TRP A 26 -8.99 10.63 -6.60
C TRP A 26 -9.27 9.90 -5.28
N MET A 27 -8.93 8.61 -5.20
CA MET A 27 -8.96 7.88 -3.94
C MET A 27 -7.96 8.48 -2.95
N LYS A 28 -8.28 8.54 -1.66
CA LYS A 28 -7.37 9.05 -0.61
C LYS A 28 -6.02 8.34 -0.63
N LEU A 29 -6.02 7.04 -0.83
CA LEU A 29 -4.80 6.21 -0.92
C LEU A 29 -3.90 6.57 -2.11
N ALA A 30 -4.43 7.25 -3.12
CA ALA A 30 -3.65 7.70 -4.28
C ALA A 30 -2.95 9.06 -4.03
N VAL A 31 -3.32 9.78 -2.96
CA VAL A 31 -2.71 11.06 -2.58
C VAL A 31 -1.44 10.78 -1.78
N ARG A 32 -0.30 11.22 -2.30
CA ARG A 32 1.01 10.94 -1.69
C ARG A 32 1.39 11.89 -0.58
N ASP A 33 1.01 13.15 -0.72
CA ASP A 33 1.43 14.23 0.16
C ASP A 33 0.32 15.26 0.24
N ARG A 34 0.08 15.78 1.44
CA ARG A 34 -0.88 16.84 1.71
C ARG A 34 -0.10 18.04 2.24
N ILE A 35 -0.05 19.11 1.45
CA ILE A 35 0.70 20.32 1.78
C ILE A 35 -0.23 21.30 2.53
N GLY A 36 0.16 21.73 3.74
CA GLY A 36 -0.57 22.75 4.52
C GLY A 36 0.23 23.24 5.75
N ASP A 37 -0.16 24.34 6.38
CA ASP A 37 0.54 24.89 7.56
C ASP A 37 0.45 23.99 8.82
N ASP A 38 -0.41 22.96 8.79
CA ASP A 38 -0.68 22.00 9.87
C ASP A 38 -0.03 20.64 9.60
N ILE A 39 1.13 20.60 8.92
CA ILE A 39 1.96 19.39 8.94
C ILE A 39 2.69 19.36 10.29
N ASP A 40 1.96 19.06 11.35
CA ASP A 40 2.57 18.35 12.46
C ASP A 40 3.07 17.01 11.88
N GLU A 41 4.35 16.71 12.09
CA GLU A 41 5.14 15.56 11.57
C GLU A 41 4.59 14.16 11.96
N ASP A 42 3.33 14.04 12.35
CA ASP A 42 2.73 12.86 12.97
C ASP A 42 1.37 12.56 12.33
N THR A 43 1.39 12.00 11.12
CA THR A 43 0.25 11.19 10.67
C THR A 43 0.81 9.92 10.05
N ASP A 44 1.28 9.09 10.97
CA ASP A 44 1.32 7.65 10.88
C ASP A 44 -0.10 7.18 10.48
N ASP A 45 -0.39 7.19 9.18
CA ASP A 45 -1.50 6.42 8.58
C ASP A 45 -1.09 4.94 8.61
N THR A 46 -0.73 4.43 9.79
CA THR A 46 -0.77 3.00 10.06
C THR A 46 -2.22 2.72 10.36
N ASP A 47 -2.95 2.44 9.28
CA ASP A 47 -4.14 1.63 9.34
C ASP A 47 -3.88 0.51 10.37
N ASP A 48 -4.59 0.58 11.51
CA ASP A 48 -4.59 -0.38 12.61
C ASP A 48 -5.26 -1.68 12.12
N ASN A 49 -4.72 -2.23 11.05
CA ASN A 49 -4.90 -3.60 10.63
C ASN A 49 -4.01 -4.42 11.57
N ASP A 50 -4.54 -4.70 12.76
CA ASP A 50 -4.16 -5.81 13.64
C ASP A 50 -4.37 -7.14 12.88
N PHE A 51 -3.62 -7.33 11.80
CA PHE A 51 -3.40 -8.64 11.22
C PHE A 51 -2.27 -9.24 12.03
N GLU A 52 -2.65 -9.99 13.07
CA GLU A 52 -1.79 -10.94 13.73
C GLU A 52 -1.29 -11.93 12.67
N TYR A 53 -0.12 -11.65 12.08
CA TYR A 53 0.60 -12.61 11.26
C TYR A 53 1.08 -13.70 12.22
N GLU A 54 0.22 -14.69 12.48
CA GLU A 54 0.62 -15.92 13.12
C GLU A 54 1.74 -16.52 12.25
N THR A 55 2.97 -16.31 12.72
CA THR A 55 4.20 -16.87 12.15
C THR A 55 4.03 -18.38 12.13
N ARG A 56 3.52 -18.91 11.01
CA ARG A 56 3.54 -20.33 10.76
C ARG A 56 4.98 -20.72 10.52
N GLU A 57 5.63 -21.15 11.60
CA GLU A 57 6.92 -21.83 11.56
C GLU A 57 6.75 -23.04 10.64
N SER A 58 7.12 -22.89 9.36
CA SER A 58 7.15 -23.98 8.42
C SER A 58 8.35 -24.86 8.78
N SER A 59 8.14 -25.83 9.68
CA SER A 59 9.11 -26.87 9.98
C SER A 59 9.29 -27.74 8.74
N GLY A 60 10.22 -27.35 7.87
CA GLY A 60 10.58 -28.10 6.67
C GLY A 60 11.13 -29.47 7.08
N THR A 61 10.42 -30.54 6.72
CA THR A 61 10.97 -31.90 6.77
C THR A 61 11.80 -32.14 5.51
N GLU A 62 13.12 -32.23 5.67
CA GLU A 62 14.04 -32.65 4.61
C GLU A 62 13.79 -34.12 4.26
N ILE A 63 13.20 -34.39 3.09
CA ILE A 63 13.22 -35.73 2.48
C ILE A 63 14.43 -35.78 1.55
N THR A 64 15.61 -36.09 2.09
CA THR A 64 16.75 -36.50 1.27
C THR A 64 16.66 -38.01 1.04
N ASP A 65 15.85 -38.44 0.09
CA ASP A 65 16.02 -39.78 -0.47
C ASP A 65 15.55 -39.83 -1.92
N SER A 66 16.51 -39.88 -2.84
CA SER A 66 16.71 -41.08 -3.66
C SER A 66 17.84 -40.88 -4.69
N PRO A 67 18.80 -41.81 -4.79
CA PRO A 67 19.89 -41.75 -5.76
C PRO A 67 19.36 -42.12 -7.16
N ASN A 68 19.33 -41.15 -8.07
CA ASN A 68 18.96 -41.44 -9.46
C ASN A 68 20.12 -42.14 -10.17
N THR A 69 20.10 -43.47 -10.25
CA THR A 69 21.03 -44.27 -11.06
C THR A 69 20.71 -44.03 -12.54
N LYS A 70 21.52 -43.24 -13.27
CA LYS A 70 21.45 -43.23 -14.73
C LYS A 70 22.08 -44.52 -15.28
N THR A 71 21.23 -45.45 -15.70
CA THR A 71 21.57 -46.49 -16.67
C THR A 71 21.64 -45.82 -18.03
N ASP A 72 22.83 -45.72 -18.62
CA ASP A 72 23.06 -45.31 -20.00
C ASP A 72 23.14 -46.59 -20.85
N GLY A 73 22.30 -46.66 -21.89
CA GLY A 73 22.15 -47.82 -22.78
C GLY A 73 22.95 -47.69 -24.06
#